data_AF-A0A9D4F032-F1
#
_entry.id   AF-A0A9D4F032-F1
#
_cell.length_a   1.000
_cell.length_b   1.000
_cell.length_c   1.000
_cell.angle_alpha   90.00
_cell.angle_beta   90.00
_cell.angle_gamma   90.00
#
_symmetry.space_group_name_H-M   'P 1'
#
loop_
_entity.id
_entity.type
_entity.pdbx_description
1 polymer ?
#
loop_
_entity_poly.entity_id
_entity_poly.type
_entity_poly.pdbx_seq_one_letter_code
_entity_poly.pdbx_strand_id
1 'polypeptide(L)' 'MQFLTNPPLLFCDEPTSGLDSFMAENIVQMLQQTAMRGKTVICTIHQPSSEVFALFDQ' A
#
# COMPACT_ATOMS: atom_id res chain seq x y z
N MET A 1 6.32 -13.87 6.84
CA MET A 1 7.03 -13.56 8.12
C MET A 1 6.82 -12.13 8.59
N GLN A 2 6.70 -11.12 7.71
CA GLN A 2 6.58 -9.71 8.12
C GLN A 2 5.27 -9.37 8.87
N PHE A 3 4.16 -10.05 8.57
CA PHE A 3 2.88 -9.86 9.27
C PHE A 3 2.80 -10.57 10.64
N LEU A 4 3.61 -11.62 10.85
CA LEU A 4 3.55 -12.47 12.06
C LEU A 4 4.04 -11.75 13.32
N THR A 5 4.79 -10.66 13.17
CA THR A 5 5.37 -9.89 14.28
C THR A 5 4.67 -8.56 14.54
N ASN A 6 3.55 -8.29 13.86
CA ASN A 6 2.83 -7.01 13.92
C ASN A 6 3.76 -5.77 13.98
N PRO A 7 4.71 -5.63 13.03
CA PRO A 7 5.71 -4.58 13.11
C PRO A 7 5.05 -3.21 12.98
N PRO A 8 5.60 -2.17 13.64
CA PRO A 8 5.12 -0.80 13.50
C PRO A 8 5.42 -0.22 12.11
N LEU A 9 6.38 -0.80 11.38
CA LEU A 9 6.81 -0.38 10.05
C LEU A 9 6.68 -1.53 9.04
N LEU A 10 5.97 -1.28 7.95
CA LEU A 10 5.77 -2.20 6.83
C LEU A 10 6.47 -1.65 5.57
N PHE A 11 7.21 -2.51 4.88
CA PHE A 11 7.79 -2.21 3.57
C PHE A 11 7.15 -3.09 2.51
N CYS A 12 6.66 -2.50 1.42
CA CYS A 12 6.10 -3.21 0.28
C CYS A 12 6.76 -2.75 -1.02
N ASP A 13 7.38 -3.67 -1.75
CA ASP A 13 7.99 -3.35 -3.04
C ASP A 13 7.03 -3.74 -4.17
N GLU A 14 6.62 -2.75 -4.97
CA GLU A 14 5.68 -2.88 -6.09
C GLU A 14 4.43 -3.74 -5.81
N PRO A 15 3.64 -3.46 -4.75
CA PRO A 15 2.54 -4.33 -4.31
C PRO A 15 1.37 -4.42 -5.31
N THR A 16 1.36 -3.57 -6.33
CA THR A 16 0.32 -3.54 -7.38
C THR A 16 0.77 -4.17 -8.70
N SER A 17 1.99 -4.72 -8.77
CA SER A 17 2.54 -5.26 -10.01
C SER A 17 1.73 -6.45 -10.53
N GLY A 18 1.36 -6.41 -11.81
CA GLY A 18 0.56 -7.46 -12.46
C GLY A 18 -0.93 -7.47 -12.10
N LEU A 19 -1.42 -6.49 -11.34
CA LEU A 19 -2.84 -6.32 -11.02
C LEU A 19 -3.52 -5.39 -12.02
N ASP A 20 -4.82 -5.60 -12.23
CA ASP A 20 -5.65 -4.59 -12.88
C ASP A 20 -5.86 -3.35 -11.98
N SER A 21 -6.36 -2.27 -12.56
CA SER A 21 -6.51 -0.98 -11.85
C SER A 21 -7.42 -1.08 -10.62
N PHE A 22 -8.47 -1.90 -10.67
CA PHE A 22 -9.40 -2.06 -9.55
C PHE A 22 -8.75 -2.83 -8.40
N MET A 23 -8.03 -3.91 -8.71
CA MET A 23 -7.28 -4.67 -7.70
C MET A 23 -6.12 -3.86 -7.12
N ALA A 24 -5.41 -3.09 -7.95
CA ALA A 24 -4.35 -2.20 -7.49
C ALA A 24 -4.86 -1.14 -6.50
N GLU A 25 -6.01 -0.51 -6.80
CA GLU A 25 -6.67 0.43 -5.89
C GLU A 25 -7.04 -0.23 -4.56
N ASN A 26 -7.65 -1.41 -4.58
CA ASN A 26 -8.01 -2.15 -3.37
C ASN A 26 -6.78 -2.48 -2.50
N ILE A 27 -5.67 -2.87 -3.12
CA ILE A 27 -4.40 -3.12 -2.40
C ILE A 27 -3.93 -1.84 -1.70
N VAL A 28 -3.91 -0.70 -2.40
CA VAL A 28 -3.45 0.57 -1.83
C VAL A 28 -4.38 1.04 -0.71
N GLN A 29 -5.71 0.89 -0.87
CA GLN A 29 -6.68 1.18 0.20
C GLN A 29 -6.43 0.30 1.44
N MET A 30 -6.10 -0.98 1.28
CA MET A 30 -5.78 -1.87 2.40
C MET A 30 -4.48 -1.44 3.12
N LEU A 31 -3.47 -0.99 2.37
CA LEU A 31 -2.23 -0.44 2.94
C LEU A 31 -2.50 0.86 3.70
N GLN A 32 -3.33 1.76 3.16
CA GLN A 32 -3.77 2.98 3.83
C GLN A 32 -4.52 2.67 5.14
N GLN A 33 -5.45 1.71 5.12
CA GLN A 33 -6.14 1.26 6.34
C GLN A 33 -5.18 0.69 7.38
N THR A 34 -4.13 0.01 6.93
CA THR A 34 -3.08 -0.50 7.80
C THR A 34 -2.30 0.65 8.44
N ALA A 35 -2.03 1.72 7.69
CA ALA A 35 -1.39 2.91 8.21
C ALA A 35 -2.28 3.64 9.24
N MET A 36 -3.57 3.81 8.93
CA MET A 36 -4.56 4.42 9.84
C MET A 36 -4.71 3.67 11.19
N ARG A 37 -4.34 2.39 11.25
CA ARG A 37 -4.31 1.60 12.49
C ARG A 37 -3.04 1.82 13.33
N GLY A 38 -2.27 2.87 13.04
CA GLY A 38 -1.07 3.27 13.80
C GLY A 38 0.21 2.61 13.32
N LYS A 39 0.25 2.12 12.07
CA LYS A 39 1.49 1.63 11.45
C LYS A 39 2.03 2.65 10.46
N THR A 40 3.33 2.62 10.22
CA THR A 40 3.94 3.30 9.09
C THR A 40 4.05 2.29 7.95
N VAL A 41 3.56 2.66 6.77
CA VAL A 41 3.66 1.85 5.56
C VAL A 41 4.48 2.62 4.53
N ILE A 42 5.54 2.00 4.03
CA ILE A 42 6.36 2.53 2.95
C ILE A 42 6.22 1.58 1.77
N CYS A 43 5.84 2.09 0.60
CA CYS A 43 5.78 1.28 -0.61
C CYS A 43 6.24 2.03 -1.85
N THR A 44 6.68 1.26 -2.84
CA THR A 44 7.01 1.73 -4.20
C THR A 44 5.86 1.34 -5.13
N ILE A 45 5.42 2.24 -5.99
CA ILE A 45 4.42 1.94 -7.03
C ILE A 45 5.02 2.30 -8.38
N HIS A 46 5.15 1.31 -9.25
CA HIS A 46 5.54 1.54 -10.63
C HIS A 46 4.33 2.06 -11.42
N GLN A 47 4.38 3.33 -11.84
CA GLN A 47 3.35 4.00 -12.66
C GLN A 47 1.94 3.98 -12.02
N PRO A 48 1.72 4.71 -10.92
CA PRO A 48 0.39 4.79 -10.30
C PRO A 48 -0.62 5.47 -11.23
N SER A 49 -1.87 5.02 -11.19
CA SER A 49 -2.99 5.80 -11.74
C SER A 49 -3.25 7.04 -10.87
N SER A 50 -4.02 8.00 -11.39
CA SER A 50 -4.40 9.20 -10.64
C SER A 50 -5.17 8.86 -9.36
N GLU A 51 -6.03 7.85 -9.41
CA GLU A 51 -6.83 7.36 -8.28
C GLU A 51 -5.94 6.75 -7.20
N VAL A 52 -4.99 5.88 -7.60
CA VAL A 52 -4.02 5.29 -6.67
C VAL A 52 -3.14 6.36 -6.05
N PHE A 53 -2.66 7.32 -6.85
CA PHE A 53 -1.82 8.41 -6.37
C PHE A 53 -2.54 9.28 -5.33
N ALA A 54 -3.84 9.54 -5.50
CA ALA A 54 -4.65 10.33 -4.58
C ALA A 54 -4.85 9.67 -3.19
N LEU A 55 -4.52 8.39 -3.04
CA LEU A 55 -4.61 7.68 -1.75
C LEU A 55 -3.36 7.85 -0.87
N PHE A 56 -2.26 8.38 -1.42
CA PHE A 56 -1.02 8.61 -0.66
C PHE A 56 -1.09 9.89 0.17
N ASP A 57 -0.38 9.89 1.30
CA ASP A 57 -0.21 11.07 2.16
C ASP A 57 0.56 12.19 1.41
N GLN A 58 0.30 13.46 1.75
CA GLN A 58 0.99 14.66 1.20
C GLN A 58 2.21 15.07 2.03
#